data_AF-A0A151S725-F1
#
_entry.id   AF-A0A151S725-F1
#
_cell.length_a   1.000
_cell.length_b   1.000
_cell.length_c   1.000
_cell.angle_alpha   90.00
_cell.angle_beta   90.00
_cell.angle_gamma   90.00
#
_symmetry.space_group_name_H-M   'P 1'
#
loop_
_entity.id
_entity.type
_entity.pdbx_description
1 polymer ?
#
loop_
_entity_poly.entity_id
_entity_poly.type
_entity_poly.pdbx_seq_one_letter_code
_entity_poly.pdbx_strand_id
1 'polypeptide(L)' 'KIPVLVQEALIDRNWVRAMNEETKALERNSTLEIVDIPKNKKVVGCRWIYIVKCKSDGTLDRHKA' A
#
# COMPACT_ATOMS: atom_id res chain seq x y z
N LYS A 1 15.60 3.56 -0.04
CA LYS A 1 15.11 4.25 -1.27
C LYS A 1 13.59 4.19 -1.26
N ILE A 2 12.88 5.28 -1.58
CA ILE A 2 11.42 5.24 -1.73
C ILE A 2 11.12 4.69 -3.13
N PRO A 3 10.33 3.61 -3.25
CA PRO A 3 10.01 3.01 -4.54
C PRO A 3 9.00 3.89 -5.28
N VAL A 4 9.17 3.94 -6.60
CA VAL A 4 8.23 4.64 -7.49
C VAL A 4 7.30 3.63 -8.18
N LEU A 5 7.76 2.38 -8.30
CA LEU A 5 7.01 1.28 -8.89
C LEU A 5 6.77 0.18 -7.86
N VAL A 6 5.62 -0.49 -7.97
CA VAL A 6 5.30 -1.63 -7.10
C VAL A 6 6.36 -2.74 -7.17
N GLN A 7 6.98 -2.94 -8.33
CA GLN A 7 8.05 -3.93 -8.50
C GLN A 7 9.28 -3.62 -7.62
N GLU A 8 9.62 -2.33 -7.44
CA GLU A 8 10.69 -1.91 -6.54
C GLU A 8 10.29 -2.03 -5.06
N ALA A 9 9.00 -1.92 -4.74
CA ALA A 9 8.49 -2.13 -3.39
C ALA A 9 8.47 -3.63 -3.02
N LEU A 10 8.16 -4.50 -3.97
CA LEU A 10 8.04 -5.96 -3.75
C LEU A 10 9.38 -6.65 -3.44
N ILE A 11 10.51 -6.05 -3.83
CA ILE A 11 11.84 -6.55 -3.50
C ILE A 11 12.28 -6.23 -2.07
N ASP A 12 11.65 -5.26 -1.41
CA ASP A 12 12.00 -4.82 -0.05
C ASP A 12 10.93 -5.28 0.95
N ARG A 13 11.37 -6.08 1.93
CA ARG A 13 10.49 -6.65 2.96
C ARG A 13 9.77 -5.57 3.79
N ASN A 14 10.37 -4.40 3.96
CA ASN A 14 9.75 -3.31 4.73
C ASN A 14 8.53 -2.73 4.00
N TRP A 15 8.64 -2.55 2.68
CA TRP A 15 7.55 -2.07 1.84
C TRP A 15 6.46 -3.13 1.67
N VAL A 16 6.85 -4.40 1.47
CA VAL A 16 5.90 -5.54 1.46
C VAL A 16 5.11 -5.61 2.76
N ARG A 17 5.79 -5.46 3.90
CA ARG A 17 5.12 -5.43 5.20
C ARG A 17 4.15 -4.27 5.32
N ALA A 18 4.54 -3.05 4.91
CA ALA A 18 3.68 -1.88 4.95
C ALA A 18 2.41 -2.07 4.10
N MET A 19 2.55 -2.57 2.86
CA MET A 19 1.42 -2.88 1.98
C MET A 19 0.47 -3.90 2.61
N ASN A 20 1.01 -4.97 3.19
CA ASN A 20 0.21 -5.99 3.87
C ASN A 20 -0.52 -5.46 5.11
N GLU A 21 0.12 -4.57 5.88
CA GLU A 21 -0.52 -3.93 7.05
C GLU A 21 -1.73 -3.09 6.63
N GLU A 22 -1.61 -2.32 5.54
CA GLU A 22 -2.68 -1.47 5.01
C GLU A 22 -3.80 -2.30 4.36
N THR A 23 -3.47 -3.35 3.60
CA THR A 23 -4.48 -4.30 3.08
C THR A 23 -5.28 -4.95 4.20
N LYS A 24 -4.61 -5.46 5.25
CA LYS A 24 -5.29 -6.05 6.41
C LYS A 24 -6.15 -5.04 7.17
N ALA A 25 -5.74 -3.78 7.24
CA ALA A 25 -6.55 -2.74 7.86
C ALA A 25 -7.85 -2.49 7.08
N LEU A 26 -7.78 -2.49 5.74
CA LEU A 26 -8.95 -2.33 4.87
C LEU A 26 -9.93 -3.50 5.01
N GLU A 27 -9.42 -4.73 5.06
CA GLU A 27 -10.20 -5.94 5.31
C GLU A 27 -10.90 -5.89 6.68
N ARG A 28 -10.16 -5.51 7.74
CA ARG A 28 -10.72 -5.41 9.10
C ARG A 28 -11.83 -4.37 9.23
N ASN A 29 -11.71 -3.28 8.48
CA ASN A 29 -12.72 -2.23 8.50
C ASN A 29 -13.97 -2.58 7.68
N SER A 30 -14.00 -3.74 6.99
CA SER A 30 -15.08 -4.15 6.08
C SER A 30 -15.43 -3.07 5.05
N THR A 31 -14.45 -2.26 4.67
CA THR A 31 -14.63 -1.11 3.76
C THR A 31 -14.39 -1.45 2.30
N LEU A 32 -13.75 -2.61 2.03
CA LEU A 32 -13.50 -3.11 0.68
C LEU A 32 -14.01 -4.54 0.55
N GLU A 33 -14.77 -4.76 -0.52
CA GLU A 33 -15.18 -6.08 -0.98
C GLU A 33 -14.46 -6.39 -2.28
N ILE A 34 -13.86 -7.58 -2.39
CA ILE A 34 -13.30 -8.06 -3.65
C ILE A 34 -14.47 -8.55 -4.50
N VAL A 35 -14.78 -7.81 -5.57
CA VAL A 35 -15.86 -8.15 -6.50
C VAL A 35 -15.31 -8.39 -7.89
N ASP A 36 -15.94 -9.29 -8.64
CA ASP A 36 -15.68 -9.43 -10.06
C ASP A 36 -16.05 -8.15 -10.80
N ILE A 37 -15.31 -7.85 -11.86
CA ILE A 37 -15.57 -6.66 -12.68
C ILE A 37 -16.95 -6.80 -13.32
N PRO A 38 -17.90 -5.90 -13.03
CA PRO A 38 -19.23 -5.97 -13.63
C PRO A 38 -19.16 -5.83 -15.16
N LYS A 39 -19.99 -6.62 -15.86
CA LYS A 39 -20.04 -6.61 -17.34
C LYS A 39 -20.23 -5.18 -17.86
N ASN A 40 -19.46 -4.83 -18.89
CA ASN A 40 -19.45 -3.52 -19.55
C ASN A 40 -19.02 -2.32 -18.67
N LYS A 41 -18.27 -2.55 -17.59
CA LYS A 41 -17.66 -1.47 -16.80
C LYS A 41 -16.14 -1.43 -17.01
N LYS A 42 -15.58 -0.22 -16.95
CA LYS A 42 -14.12 0.01 -16.97
C LYS A 42 -13.62 0.04 -15.54
N VAL A 43 -12.56 -0.71 -15.25
CA VAL A 43 -11.87 -0.65 -13.96
C VAL A 43 -11.08 0.65 -13.89
N VAL A 44 -11.22 1.37 -12.78
CA VAL A 44 -10.30 2.45 -12.44
C VAL A 44 -9.11 1.82 -11.72
N GLY A 45 -7.91 2.02 -12.26
CA GLY A 45 -6.71 1.51 -11.63
C GLY A 45 -6.42 2.21 -10.31
N CYS A 46 -5.96 1.44 -9.31
CA CYS A 46 -5.41 1.97 -8.07
C CYS A 46 -3.88 1.97 -8.16
N ARG A 47 -3.23 2.93 -7.49
CA ARG A 47 -1.76 3.00 -7.37
C ARG A 47 -1.37 3.15 -5.91
N TRP A 48 -0.27 2.50 -5.54
CA TRP A 48 0.35 2.64 -4.23
C TRP A 48 1.14 3.95 -4.13
N ILE A 49 1.13 4.58 -2.96
CA ILE A 49 1.92 5.79 -2.67
C ILE A 49 2.83 5.49 -1.49
N TYR A 50 4.13 5.43 -1.76
CA TYR A 50 5.12 5.05 -0.76
C TYR A 50 5.68 6.26 -0.02
N ILE A 51 5.57 6.26 1.31
CA ILE A 51 6.01 7.36 2.17
C ILE A 51 6.83 6.78 3.33
N VAL A 52 7.96 7.42 3.62
CA VAL A 52 8.71 7.19 4.86
C VAL A 52 8.23 8.19 5.91
N LYS A 53 7.73 7.71 7.05
CA LYS A 53 7.43 8.53 8.21
C LYS A 53 8.67 8.64 9.08
N CYS A 54 9.02 9.86 9.47
CA CYS A 54 10.10 10.15 10.40
C CYS A 54 9.54 10.67 11.72
N LYS A 55 10.26 10.40 12.81
CA LYS A 55 9.98 10.97 14.13
C LYS A 55 10.40 12.44 14.19
N SER A 56 10.04 13.13 15.28
CA SER A 56 10.41 14.53 15.51
C SER A 56 11.92 14.76 15.58
N ASP A 57 12.69 13.75 15.95
CA ASP A 57 14.16 13.75 15.96
C ASP A 57 14.79 13.46 14.59
N GLY A 58 13.97 13.26 13.55
CA GLY A 58 14.41 12.96 12.18
C GLY A 58 14.75 11.49 11.92
N THR A 59 14.66 10.61 12.92
CA THR A 59 14.89 9.17 12.73
C THR A 59 13.72 8.49 12.03
N LEU A 60 14.00 7.38 11.36
CA LEU A 60 12.98 6.57 10.68
C LEU A 60 11.97 6.03 11.72
N ASP A 61 10.70 6.37 11.53
CA ASP A 61 9.60 5.82 12.32
C ASP A 61 9.05 4.56 11.66
N ARG A 62 8.47 4.69 10.46
CA ARG A 62 7.86 3.57 9.72
C ARG A 62 7.70 3.84 8.22
N HIS A 63 7.67 2.76 7.45
CA HIS A 63 7.25 2.76 6.04
C HIS A 63 5.72 2.74 5.93
N LYS A 64 5.13 3.63 5.14
CA LYS A 64 3.70 3.68 4.83
C LYS A 64 3.48 3.47 3.34
N ALA A 65 2.60 2.55 2.96
CA ALA A 65 2.27 2.24 1.57
C ALA A 65 0.78 2.41 1.34
#